data_AF-A0A2N6T3S3-F1
#
_entry.id   AF-A0A2N6T3S3-F1
#
_cell.length_a   1.000
_cell.length_b   1.000
_cell.length_c   1.000
_cell.angle_alpha   90.00
_cell.angle_beta   90.00
_cell.angle_gamma   90.00
#
_symmetry.space_group_name_H-M   'P 1'
#
loop_
_entity.id
_entity.type
_entity.pdbx_description
1 polymer ?
#
loop_
_entity_poly.entity_id
_entity_poly.type
_entity_poly.pdbx_seq_one_letter_code
_entity_poly.pdbx_strand_id
1 'polypeptide(L)'
;MAGMFPTMVTDPNDPNRNHRRTTTTAGQGCPRNLRVAFYLICAAGVLMLLTAFTLLADGYPGDAVIHDVSKLLGDVADEAFRNRYMTNMRVTAWGSIILTAWLVSAAAYLSKGSRAARRWAGAGVALTCFLHLAAFVVQLTGWVSMVVVVLLVVAMLLAFRPDSNTYVDEMSPRFQ
;
A
#
# COMPACT_ATOMS: atom_id res chain seq x y z
N MET A 1 24.89 -18.29 35.53
CA MET A 1 23.65 -17.48 35.42
C MET A 1 24.07 -16.07 35.05
N ALA A 2 23.95 -15.71 33.77
CA ALA A 2 24.38 -14.42 33.25
C ALA A 2 23.19 -13.72 32.59
N GLY A 3 23.04 -12.42 32.87
CA GLY A 3 22.30 -11.49 32.01
C GLY A 3 20.83 -11.20 32.34
N MET A 4 20.51 -10.68 33.53
CA MET A 4 19.23 -9.95 33.77
C MET A 4 19.37 -8.42 33.69
N PHE A 5 20.57 -7.91 33.42
CA PHE A 5 20.83 -6.48 33.25
C PHE A 5 21.23 -6.20 31.79
N PRO A 6 20.77 -5.09 31.18
CA PRO A 6 21.27 -4.66 29.88
C PRO A 6 22.74 -4.29 30.02
N THR A 7 23.63 -5.20 29.62
CA THR A 7 25.08 -4.95 29.56
C THR A 7 25.47 -4.50 28.16
N MET A 8 26.50 -3.67 28.05
CA MET A 8 27.11 -3.30 26.75
C MET A 8 27.89 -4.45 26.10
N VAL A 9 27.96 -5.62 26.75
CA VAL A 9 28.73 -6.78 26.30
C VAL A 9 27.78 -7.72 25.55
N THR A 10 28.04 -7.90 24.26
CA THR A 10 27.25 -8.80 23.42
C THR A 10 27.43 -10.26 23.84
N ASP A 11 26.42 -10.82 24.53
CA ASP A 11 26.36 -12.24 24.86
C ASP A 11 25.95 -13.07 23.61
N PRO A 12 26.69 -14.13 23.26
CA PRO A 12 26.28 -15.09 22.25
C PRO A 12 25.01 -15.89 22.59
N ASN A 13 24.52 -15.95 23.81
CA ASN A 13 23.36 -16.78 24.19
C ASN A 13 22.12 -15.96 24.60
N ASP A 14 22.09 -14.67 24.30
CA ASP A 14 20.95 -13.78 24.61
C ASP A 14 19.66 -14.24 23.88
N PRO A 15 18.61 -14.68 24.62
CA PRO A 15 17.33 -15.06 24.05
C PRO A 15 16.61 -13.95 23.28
N ASN A 16 16.79 -12.68 23.67
CA ASN A 16 16.26 -11.54 22.94
C ASN A 16 16.96 -11.32 21.59
N ARG A 17 18.12 -11.96 21.38
CA ARG A 17 18.91 -11.88 20.15
C ARG A 17 18.65 -13.05 19.20
N ASN A 18 17.94 -14.10 19.64
CA ASN A 18 17.63 -15.27 18.82
C ASN A 18 16.78 -14.94 17.58
N HIS A 19 16.05 -13.83 17.61
CA HIS A 19 15.35 -13.26 16.43
C HIS A 19 16.31 -12.84 15.30
N ARG A 20 17.59 -12.54 15.61
CA ARG A 20 18.63 -12.29 14.60
C ARG A 20 19.26 -13.59 14.06
N ARG A 21 19.05 -14.72 14.73
CA ARG A 21 19.64 -16.04 14.39
C ARG A 21 18.68 -16.99 13.70
N THR A 22 17.40 -16.68 13.64
CA THR A 22 16.51 -17.23 12.61
C THR A 22 16.80 -16.58 11.25
N THR A 23 18.08 -16.30 10.98
CA THR A 23 18.60 -16.07 9.65
C THR A 23 18.26 -17.34 8.88
N THR A 24 17.25 -17.22 8.02
CA THR A 24 17.05 -18.18 6.95
C THR A 24 18.41 -18.40 6.34
N THR A 25 18.94 -19.62 6.42
CA THR A 25 20.24 -19.99 5.89
C THR A 25 20.35 -19.40 4.49
N ALA A 26 21.28 -18.47 4.30
CA ALA A 26 21.56 -17.81 3.03
C ALA A 26 21.80 -18.90 1.99
N GLY A 27 20.77 -19.19 1.19
CA GLY A 27 20.69 -20.40 0.36
C GLY A 27 19.27 -20.87 0.01
N GLN A 28 18.23 -20.51 0.78
CA GLN A 28 16.85 -21.01 0.56
C GLN A 28 15.89 -20.10 -0.26
N GLY A 29 16.42 -19.09 -0.97
CA GLY A 29 15.62 -18.20 -1.83
C GLY A 29 14.80 -17.13 -1.07
N CYS A 30 13.95 -16.40 -1.79
CA CYS A 30 13.21 -15.22 -1.27
C CYS A 30 12.37 -15.57 -0.01
N PRO A 31 12.42 -14.77 1.08
CA PRO A 31 11.74 -15.09 2.34
C PRO A 31 10.21 -15.10 2.19
N ARG A 32 9.52 -15.98 2.96
CA ARG A 32 8.05 -16.14 2.87
C ARG A 32 7.29 -14.84 3.07
N ASN A 33 7.72 -14.00 4.02
CA ASN A 33 7.08 -12.71 4.30
C ASN A 33 7.09 -11.79 3.07
N LEU A 34 8.18 -11.78 2.30
CA LEU A 34 8.32 -10.95 1.11
C LEU A 34 7.49 -11.48 -0.06
N ARG A 35 7.36 -12.82 -0.19
CA ARG A 35 6.43 -13.45 -1.15
C ARG A 35 4.98 -13.11 -0.82
N VAL A 36 4.59 -13.21 0.46
CA VAL A 36 3.23 -12.85 0.90
C VAL A 36 2.97 -11.36 0.66
N ALA A 37 3.93 -10.47 0.97
CA ALA A 37 3.81 -9.04 0.68
C ALA A 37 3.57 -8.78 -0.82
N PHE A 38 4.28 -9.48 -1.72
CA PHE A 38 4.06 -9.39 -3.15
C PHE A 38 2.61 -9.77 -3.54
N TYR A 39 2.12 -10.91 -3.07
CA TYR A 39 0.75 -11.34 -3.38
C TYR A 39 -0.32 -10.39 -2.82
N LEU A 40 -0.10 -9.81 -1.64
CA LEU A 40 -1.00 -8.81 -1.06
C LEU A 40 -1.03 -7.52 -1.89
N ILE A 41 0.11 -7.06 -2.41
CA ILE A 41 0.17 -5.91 -3.32
C ILE A 41 -0.57 -6.22 -4.62
N CYS A 42 -0.39 -7.41 -5.19
CA CYS A 42 -1.13 -7.84 -6.38
C CYS A 42 -2.65 -7.89 -6.13
N ALA A 43 -3.07 -8.49 -5.01
CA ALA A 43 -4.49 -8.55 -4.63
C ALA A 43 -5.09 -7.16 -4.45
N ALA A 44 -4.38 -6.25 -3.76
CA ALA A 44 -4.79 -4.85 -3.63
C ALA A 44 -4.87 -4.16 -5.00
N GLY A 45 -3.90 -4.40 -5.89
CA GLY A 45 -3.90 -3.86 -7.25
C GLY A 45 -5.10 -4.30 -8.08
N VAL A 46 -5.51 -5.57 -7.98
CA VAL A 46 -6.73 -6.06 -8.64
C VAL A 46 -7.96 -5.32 -8.13
N LEU A 47 -8.10 -5.16 -6.81
CA LEU A 47 -9.21 -4.40 -6.21
C LEU A 47 -9.21 -2.93 -6.63
N MET A 48 -8.03 -2.29 -6.70
CA MET A 48 -7.88 -0.92 -7.16
C MET A 48 -8.33 -0.76 -8.61
N LEU A 49 -7.94 -1.68 -9.50
CA LEU A 49 -8.35 -1.66 -10.90
C LEU A 49 -9.85 -1.89 -11.05
N LEU A 50 -10.42 -2.86 -10.34
CA LEU A 50 -11.86 -3.08 -10.35
C LEU A 50 -12.61 -1.83 -9.89
N THR A 51 -12.17 -1.21 -8.79
CA THR A 51 -12.79 0.02 -8.26
C THR A 51 -12.67 1.19 -9.25
N ALA A 52 -11.51 1.32 -9.90
CA ALA A 52 -11.29 2.37 -10.90
C ALA A 52 -12.18 2.18 -12.13
N PHE A 53 -12.35 0.94 -12.61
CA PHE A 53 -13.22 0.64 -13.74
C PHE A 53 -14.70 0.81 -13.39
N THR A 54 -15.14 0.43 -12.18
CA THR A 54 -16.52 0.68 -11.75
C THR A 54 -16.80 2.18 -11.63
N LEU A 55 -15.87 2.96 -11.09
CA LEU A 55 -15.97 4.43 -11.04
C LEU A 55 -16.12 5.05 -12.43
N LEU A 56 -15.33 4.57 -13.41
CA LEU A 56 -15.41 5.07 -14.78
C LEU A 56 -16.68 4.60 -15.51
N ALA A 57 -17.21 3.44 -15.16
CA ALA A 57 -18.42 2.89 -15.76
C ALA A 57 -19.71 3.53 -15.22
N ASP A 58 -19.80 3.72 -13.89
CA ASP A 58 -20.99 4.28 -13.22
C ASP A 58 -21.15 5.77 -13.50
N GLY A 59 -20.05 6.53 -13.57
CA GLY A 59 -20.08 7.96 -13.84
C GLY A 59 -20.74 8.78 -12.71
N TYR A 60 -21.47 9.84 -13.08
CA TYR A 60 -22.18 10.66 -12.09
C TYR A 60 -23.44 9.92 -11.61
N PRO A 61 -23.60 9.65 -10.31
CA PRO A 61 -24.88 9.17 -9.81
C PRO A 61 -25.90 10.28 -10.06
N GLY A 62 -26.82 10.05 -11.00
CA GLY A 62 -27.82 11.06 -11.39
C GLY A 62 -28.62 11.59 -10.19
N ASP A 63 -29.40 12.65 -10.44
CA ASP A 63 -30.12 13.51 -9.47
C ASP A 63 -30.96 12.82 -8.36
N ALA A 64 -31.06 11.48 -8.37
CA ALA A 64 -31.75 10.68 -7.37
C ALA A 64 -31.05 10.62 -5.99
N VAL A 65 -29.74 10.84 -5.89
CA VAL A 65 -28.99 10.73 -4.61
C VAL A 65 -28.65 12.10 -4.00
N ILE A 66 -28.64 13.16 -4.79
CA ILE A 66 -28.28 14.52 -4.36
C ILE A 66 -29.54 15.39 -4.36
N HIS A 67 -30.51 15.08 -3.48
CA HIS A 67 -31.84 15.71 -3.59
C HIS A 67 -32.19 16.76 -2.51
N ASP A 68 -31.40 17.00 -1.45
CA ASP A 68 -31.86 17.89 -0.37
C ASP A 68 -31.13 19.24 -0.22
N VAL A 69 -29.88 19.37 -0.69
CA VAL A 69 -29.10 20.63 -0.53
C VAL A 69 -29.01 21.44 -1.83
N SER A 70 -29.01 20.74 -2.98
CA SER A 70 -28.95 21.30 -4.34
C SER A 70 -30.15 22.21 -4.65
N LYS A 71 -31.37 21.78 -4.27
CA LYS A 71 -32.62 22.53 -4.48
C LYS A 71 -32.65 23.94 -3.86
N LEU A 72 -31.81 24.22 -2.86
CA LEU A 72 -31.74 25.51 -2.18
C LEU A 72 -30.79 26.52 -2.87
N LEU A 73 -29.87 26.06 -3.73
CA LEU A 73 -28.79 26.87 -4.32
C LEU A 73 -28.97 27.17 -5.83
N GLY A 74 -29.90 26.49 -6.50
CA GLY A 74 -30.26 26.72 -7.91
C GLY A 74 -29.36 25.98 -8.92
N ASP A 75 -29.81 25.88 -10.17
CA ASP A 75 -29.22 25.06 -11.26
C ASP A 75 -27.70 25.28 -11.49
N VAL A 76 -27.21 26.50 -11.29
CA VAL A 76 -25.80 26.85 -11.54
C VAL A 76 -24.86 26.23 -10.49
N ALA A 77 -25.32 26.06 -9.25
CA ALA A 77 -24.54 25.41 -8.20
C ALA A 77 -24.40 23.91 -8.45
N ASP A 78 -25.42 23.29 -9.06
CA ASP A 78 -25.47 21.87 -9.34
C ASP A 78 -24.53 21.46 -10.48
N GLU A 79 -24.45 22.28 -11.53
CA GLU A 79 -23.51 22.03 -12.62
C GLU A 79 -22.04 22.20 -12.18
N ALA A 80 -21.76 23.20 -11.34
CA ALA A 80 -20.42 23.39 -10.76
C ALA A 80 -20.03 22.23 -9.82
N PHE A 81 -20.98 21.74 -9.01
CA PHE A 81 -20.77 20.58 -8.15
C PHE A 81 -20.53 19.31 -8.97
N ARG A 82 -21.36 19.05 -9.98
CA ARG A 82 -21.23 17.92 -10.90
C ARG A 82 -19.88 17.91 -11.60
N ASN A 83 -19.42 19.05 -12.10
CA ASN A 83 -18.10 19.15 -12.75
C ASN A 83 -16.96 18.83 -11.78
N ARG A 84 -17.02 19.30 -10.52
CA ARG A 84 -16.01 18.98 -9.49
C ARG A 84 -16.04 17.51 -9.11
N TYR A 85 -17.22 16.93 -8.91
CA TYR A 85 -17.40 15.51 -8.64
C TYR A 85 -16.78 14.66 -9.75
N MET A 86 -17.13 14.93 -11.01
CA MET A 86 -16.61 14.20 -12.17
C MET A 86 -15.10 14.34 -12.32
N THR A 87 -14.55 15.51 -12.00
CA THR A 87 -13.10 15.73 -12.01
C THR A 87 -12.42 14.90 -10.92
N ASN A 88 -12.92 14.93 -9.69
CA ASN A 88 -12.36 14.15 -8.57
C ASN A 88 -12.48 12.63 -8.82
N MET A 89 -13.60 12.19 -9.40
CA MET A 89 -13.84 10.81 -9.81
C MET A 89 -12.79 10.35 -10.84
N ARG A 90 -12.54 11.16 -11.87
CA ARG A 90 -11.52 10.86 -12.90
C ARG A 90 -10.11 10.83 -12.30
N VAL A 91 -9.78 11.81 -11.45
CA VAL A 91 -8.47 11.85 -10.76
C VAL A 91 -8.28 10.61 -9.91
N THR A 92 -9.32 10.19 -9.18
CA THR A 92 -9.28 8.96 -8.37
C THR A 92 -9.10 7.73 -9.24
N ALA A 93 -9.89 7.56 -10.29
CA ALA A 93 -9.82 6.39 -11.15
C ALA A 93 -8.48 6.28 -11.88
N TRP A 94 -8.03 7.35 -12.53
CA TRP A 94 -6.72 7.37 -13.21
C TRP A 94 -5.56 7.24 -12.22
N GLY A 95 -5.66 7.90 -11.07
CA GLY A 95 -4.70 7.77 -9.97
C GLY A 95 -4.56 6.32 -9.52
N SER A 96 -5.66 5.62 -9.28
CA SER A 96 -5.66 4.20 -8.88
C SER A 96 -5.04 3.30 -9.96
N ILE A 97 -5.30 3.54 -11.25
CA ILE A 97 -4.70 2.77 -12.35
C ILE A 97 -3.17 2.96 -12.38
N ILE A 98 -2.71 4.22 -12.36
CA ILE A 98 -1.28 4.56 -12.42
C ILE A 98 -0.55 4.04 -11.18
N LEU A 99 -1.14 4.22 -9.99
CA LEU A 99 -0.56 3.73 -8.74
C LEU A 99 -0.52 2.21 -8.68
N THR A 100 -1.51 1.52 -9.25
CA THR A 100 -1.47 0.05 -9.35
C THR A 100 -0.29 -0.39 -10.23
N ALA A 101 -0.12 0.21 -11.40
CA ALA A 101 1.00 -0.11 -12.29
C ALA A 101 2.35 0.15 -11.61
N TRP A 102 2.48 1.27 -10.90
CA TRP A 102 3.66 1.57 -10.10
C TRP A 102 3.89 0.52 -9.01
N LEU A 103 2.90 0.26 -8.17
CA LEU A 103 3.02 -0.66 -7.03
C LEU A 103 3.36 -2.08 -7.47
N VAL A 104 2.69 -2.61 -8.50
CA VAL A 104 2.96 -3.96 -9.02
C VAL A 104 4.37 -4.03 -9.63
N SER A 105 4.79 -3.00 -10.37
CA SER A 105 6.15 -2.92 -10.89
C SER A 105 7.18 -2.89 -9.77
N ALA A 106 6.99 -2.05 -8.74
CA ALA A 106 7.87 -2.00 -7.58
C ALA A 106 7.89 -3.32 -6.80
N ALA A 107 6.73 -3.98 -6.67
CA ALA A 107 6.60 -5.28 -6.01
C ALA A 107 7.38 -6.39 -6.73
N ALA A 108 7.41 -6.37 -8.07
CA ALA A 108 8.20 -7.32 -8.86
C ALA A 108 9.71 -7.22 -8.58
N TYR A 109 10.21 -6.05 -8.16
CA TYR A 109 11.60 -5.86 -7.76
C TYR A 109 11.88 -6.16 -6.28
N LEU A 110 10.83 -6.35 -5.45
CA LEU A 110 11.01 -6.76 -4.05
C LEU A 110 11.64 -8.14 -3.96
N SER A 111 11.21 -9.09 -4.80
CA SER A 111 11.75 -10.45 -4.85
C SER A 111 13.24 -10.50 -5.23
N LYS A 112 13.74 -9.48 -5.93
CA LYS A 112 15.15 -9.33 -6.31
C LYS A 112 16.00 -8.68 -5.21
N GLY A 113 15.43 -8.35 -4.07
CA GLY A 113 16.15 -7.76 -2.93
C GLY A 113 16.56 -6.29 -3.14
N SER A 114 15.92 -5.55 -4.05
CA SER A 114 16.31 -4.15 -4.33
C SER A 114 15.87 -3.18 -3.22
N ARG A 115 16.82 -2.50 -2.59
CA ARG A 115 16.54 -1.46 -1.58
C ARG A 115 15.83 -0.23 -2.16
N ALA A 116 16.20 0.19 -3.38
CA ALA A 116 15.54 1.31 -4.04
C ALA A 116 14.06 1.00 -4.32
N ALA A 117 13.75 -0.23 -4.75
CA ALA A 117 12.39 -0.68 -4.97
C ALA A 117 11.55 -0.61 -3.69
N ARG A 118 12.11 -0.93 -2.51
CA ARG A 118 11.40 -0.81 -1.23
C ARG A 118 11.06 0.61 -0.84
N ARG A 119 11.94 1.58 -1.14
CA ARG A 119 11.66 3.00 -0.89
C ARG A 119 10.52 3.49 -1.78
N TRP A 120 10.58 3.15 -3.07
CA TRP A 120 9.55 3.53 -4.02
C TRP A 120 8.22 2.82 -3.77
N ALA A 121 8.24 1.54 -3.38
CA ALA A 121 7.04 0.82 -2.95
C ALA A 121 6.41 1.49 -1.72
N GLY A 122 7.21 1.92 -0.74
CA GLY A 122 6.70 2.64 0.42
C GLY A 122 6.07 3.99 0.08
N ALA A 123 6.72 4.75 -0.80
CA ALA A 123 6.15 6.00 -1.31
C ALA A 123 4.83 5.76 -2.06
N GLY A 124 4.80 4.75 -2.93
CA GLY A 124 3.60 4.36 -3.68
C GLY A 124 2.46 3.91 -2.77
N VAL A 125 2.75 3.14 -1.71
CA VAL A 125 1.74 2.71 -0.73
C VAL A 125 1.18 3.91 0.02
N ALA A 126 2.04 4.82 0.51
CA ALA A 126 1.59 6.01 1.22
C ALA A 126 0.69 6.89 0.34
N LEU A 127 1.08 7.12 -0.92
CA LEU A 127 0.31 7.89 -1.89
C LEU A 127 -1.04 7.21 -2.22
N THR A 128 -1.04 5.88 -2.34
CA THR A 128 -2.27 5.09 -2.57
C THR A 128 -3.22 5.17 -1.39
N CYS A 129 -2.71 5.03 -0.16
CA CYS A 129 -3.51 5.18 1.05
C CYS A 129 -4.12 6.57 1.12
N PHE A 130 -3.34 7.61 0.84
CA PHE A 130 -3.84 8.99 0.80
C PHE A 130 -4.97 9.16 -0.22
N LEU A 131 -4.78 8.69 -1.46
CA LEU A 131 -5.79 8.79 -2.51
C LEU A 131 -7.08 8.05 -2.15
N HIS A 132 -6.97 6.81 -1.63
CA HIS A 132 -8.15 6.01 -1.26
C HIS A 132 -8.88 6.58 -0.04
N LEU A 133 -8.17 7.13 0.93
CA LEU A 133 -8.78 7.84 2.06
C LEU A 133 -9.50 9.12 1.59
N ALA A 134 -8.88 9.91 0.73
CA ALA A 134 -9.51 11.10 0.16
C ALA A 134 -10.77 10.76 -0.65
N ALA A 135 -10.69 9.72 -1.50
CA ALA A 135 -11.83 9.25 -2.28
C ALA A 135 -12.97 8.71 -1.42
N PHE A 136 -12.65 8.07 -0.29
CA PHE A 136 -13.65 7.63 0.68
C PHE A 136 -14.32 8.79 1.40
N VAL A 137 -13.56 9.82 1.81
CA VAL A 137 -14.10 11.03 2.46
C VAL A 137 -15.03 11.80 1.52
N VAL A 138 -14.70 11.88 0.23
CA VAL A 138 -15.54 12.49 -0.81
C VAL A 138 -16.70 11.56 -1.24
N GLN A 139 -16.84 10.40 -0.61
CA GLN A 139 -17.89 9.40 -0.87
C GLN A 139 -17.89 8.89 -2.33
N LEU A 140 -16.74 8.93 -3.01
CA LEU A 140 -16.58 8.34 -4.34
C LEU A 140 -16.46 6.81 -4.27
N THR A 141 -15.90 6.29 -3.18
CA THR A 141 -15.60 4.86 -3.04
C THR A 141 -16.26 4.29 -1.79
N GLY A 142 -16.72 3.04 -1.88
CA GLY A 142 -17.25 2.29 -0.74
C GLY A 142 -16.16 1.61 0.10
N TRP A 143 -16.59 0.71 0.98
CA TRP A 143 -15.73 -0.04 1.91
C TRP A 143 -14.55 -0.79 1.29
N VAL A 144 -14.61 -1.10 -0.01
CA VAL A 144 -13.51 -1.72 -0.77
C VAL A 144 -12.23 -0.88 -0.66
N SER A 145 -12.32 0.46 -0.62
CA SER A 145 -11.15 1.32 -0.48
C SER A 145 -10.42 1.11 0.86
N MET A 146 -11.16 0.84 1.95
CA MET A 146 -10.56 0.52 3.24
C MET A 146 -9.86 -0.84 3.21
N VAL A 147 -10.44 -1.83 2.53
CA VAL A 147 -9.81 -3.15 2.35
C VAL A 147 -8.48 -3.01 1.60
N VAL A 148 -8.42 -2.19 0.54
CA VAL A 148 -7.18 -1.89 -0.19
C VAL A 148 -6.12 -1.31 0.75
N VAL A 149 -6.48 -0.30 1.56
CA VAL A 149 -5.56 0.34 2.51
C VAL A 149 -5.01 -0.69 3.51
N VAL A 150 -5.88 -1.51 4.10
CA VAL A 150 -5.46 -2.55 5.06
C VAL A 150 -4.51 -3.56 4.42
N LEU A 151 -4.82 -4.05 3.21
CA LEU A 151 -3.96 -4.98 2.49
C LEU A 151 -2.57 -4.39 2.23
N LEU A 152 -2.50 -3.14 1.79
CA LEU A 152 -1.23 -2.48 1.49
C LEU A 152 -0.41 -2.20 2.76
N VAL A 153 -1.05 -1.82 3.86
CA VAL A 153 -0.38 -1.63 5.16
C VAL A 153 0.19 -2.95 5.65
N VAL A 154 -0.59 -4.04 5.63
CA VAL A 154 -0.12 -5.38 6.03
C VAL A 154 1.02 -5.85 5.12
N ALA A 155 0.92 -5.65 3.81
CA ALA A 155 1.99 -5.96 2.87
C ALA A 155 3.29 -5.21 3.23
N MET A 156 3.18 -3.93 3.59
CA MET A 156 4.32 -3.11 3.96
C MET A 156 4.94 -3.57 5.29
N LEU A 157 4.14 -3.92 6.29
CA LEU A 157 4.64 -4.48 7.56
C LEU A 157 5.44 -5.77 7.32
N LEU A 158 4.96 -6.65 6.44
CA LEU A 158 5.66 -7.88 6.06
C LEU A 158 6.92 -7.61 5.23
N ALA A 159 6.87 -6.61 4.35
CA ALA A 159 8.03 -6.19 3.57
C ALA A 159 9.14 -5.61 4.46
N PHE A 160 8.81 -5.02 5.62
CA PHE A 160 9.75 -4.37 6.57
C PHE A 160 10.08 -5.18 7.81
N ARG A 161 9.60 -6.42 7.91
CA ARG A 161 10.00 -7.35 8.97
C ARG A 161 11.52 -7.64 8.96
N PRO A 162 12.10 -8.04 10.11
CA PRO A 162 13.54 -8.32 10.24
C PRO A 162 14.09 -9.31 9.20
N ASP A 163 13.34 -10.38 8.90
CA ASP A 163 13.71 -11.39 7.90
C ASP A 163 13.81 -10.80 6.48
N SER A 164 12.91 -9.87 6.15
CA SER A 164 12.91 -9.19 4.85
C SER A 164 14.01 -8.13 4.75
N ASN A 165 14.42 -7.54 5.88
CA ASN A 165 15.52 -6.57 5.94
C ASN A 165 16.88 -7.26 5.76
N THR A 166 17.09 -8.36 6.47
CA THR A 166 18.32 -9.16 6.37
C THR A 166 18.54 -9.67 4.94
N TYR A 167 17.50 -10.23 4.30
CA TYR A 167 17.56 -10.67 2.90
C TYR A 167 17.96 -9.55 1.92
N VAL A 168 17.39 -8.35 2.09
CA VAL A 168 17.69 -7.20 1.22
C VAL A 168 19.09 -6.66 1.45
N ASP A 169 19.56 -6.67 2.71
CA ASP A 169 20.92 -6.23 3.05
C ASP A 169 21.98 -7.21 2.51
N GLU A 170 21.67 -8.52 2.48
CA GLU A 170 22.53 -9.53 1.83
C GLU A 170 22.57 -9.38 0.31
N MET A 171 21.41 -9.15 -0.32
CA MET A 171 21.31 -9.06 -1.79
C MET A 171 21.75 -7.70 -2.36
N SER A 172 21.74 -6.65 -1.55
CA SER A 172 22.21 -5.31 -1.91
C SER A 172 23.15 -4.73 -0.84
N PRO A 173 24.38 -5.26 -0.75
CA PRO A 173 25.36 -4.79 0.22
C PRO A 173 25.63 -3.29 0.02
N ARG A 174 25.69 -2.53 1.12
CA ARG A 174 26.31 -1.20 1.05
C ARG A 174 27.77 -1.45 0.76
N PHE A 175 28.30 -0.87 -0.31
CA PHE A 175 29.73 -0.86 -0.61
C PHE A 175 30.54 -0.71 0.69
N GLN A 176 31.37 -1.72 0.97
CA GLN A 176 32.54 -1.58 1.85
C GLN A 176 33.61 -0.82 1.08
#